data_AF-A0A7V8RB28-F1
#
_entry.id   AF-A0A7V8RB28-F1
#
_cell.length_a   1.000
_cell.length_b   1.000
_cell.length_c   1.000
_cell.angle_alpha   90.00
_cell.angle_beta   90.00
_cell.angle_gamma   90.00
#
_symmetry.space_group_name_H-M   'P 1'
#
loop_
_entity.id
_entity.type
_entity.pdbx_description
1 polymer ?
#
loop_
_entity_poly.entity_id
_entity_poly.type
_entity_poly.pdbx_seq_one_letter_code
_entity_poly.pdbx_strand_id
1 'polypeptide(L)'
;MGLDVVVGWLAQSRQELSDEEFQPIFEPFLALNEVLAEAGQPPHYEPLEIADGDVFEAQMWGYNGLHMVRRLAAHWVIEGALPPPVPHADIDQLPLLDQLYAQHDAYFAATEKRGLLSRFVKPRAVPPFAHLLLHSDCEGFYLPRRTEEVIFDLSEPQREGVGCMVGSAPMLWEECHLLASLIDLPEGLTTQDEQLWQFADNPALEGPLWQQYGVEAYCLTVLMRAAEASARSGAAVAFV
;
A
#
# COMPACT_ATOMS: atom_id res chain seq x y z
N MET A 1 -16.35 2.51 9.95
CA MET A 1 -15.19 3.41 9.92
C MET A 1 -14.54 3.17 8.58
N GLY A 2 -14.33 4.22 7.79
CA GLY A 2 -13.63 4.13 6.52
C GLY A 2 -12.14 3.88 6.77
N LEU A 3 -11.47 3.28 5.81
CA LEU A 3 -10.02 3.21 5.78
C LEU A 3 -9.53 4.43 5.03
N ASP A 4 -8.76 5.29 5.67
CA ASP A 4 -8.23 6.50 5.03
C ASP A 4 -6.73 6.32 4.74
N VAL A 5 -6.31 6.84 3.58
CA VAL A 5 -4.90 6.91 3.18
C VAL A 5 -4.47 8.35 3.25
N VAL A 6 -3.51 8.62 4.13
CA VAL A 6 -3.04 9.98 4.42
C VAL A 6 -1.54 10.13 4.19
N VAL A 7 -1.14 11.33 3.80
CA VAL A 7 0.26 11.77 3.68
C VAL A 7 0.36 13.16 4.27
N GLY A 8 1.28 13.33 5.22
CA GLY A 8 1.49 14.63 5.84
C GLY A 8 0.49 15.00 6.93
N TRP A 9 -0.40 14.07 7.30
CA TRP A 9 -1.38 14.24 8.37
C TRP A 9 -0.75 14.65 9.71
N LEU A 10 0.45 14.14 10.02
CA LEU A 10 1.16 14.50 11.25
C LEU A 10 1.57 15.99 11.24
N ALA A 11 2.01 16.53 10.10
CA ALA A 11 2.36 17.94 9.98
C ALA A 11 1.14 18.85 10.14
N GLN A 12 -0.01 18.46 9.58
CA GLN A 12 -1.27 19.20 9.78
C GLN A 12 -1.69 19.15 11.26
N SER A 13 -1.71 17.95 11.84
CA SER A 13 -2.08 17.74 13.24
C SER A 13 -1.17 18.52 14.20
N ARG A 14 0.12 18.64 13.89
CA ARG A 14 1.06 19.41 14.73
C ARG A 14 0.70 20.89 14.85
N GLN A 15 0.10 21.47 13.81
CA GLN A 15 -0.30 22.88 13.79
C GLN A 15 -1.55 23.15 14.62
N GLU A 16 -2.41 22.14 14.79
CA GLU A 16 -3.73 22.28 15.38
C GLU A 16 -3.80 21.75 16.82
N LEU A 17 -3.05 20.70 17.14
CA LEU A 17 -3.11 19.99 18.41
C LEU A 17 -2.15 20.55 19.45
N SER A 18 -2.57 20.47 20.72
CA SER A 18 -1.63 20.66 21.84
C SER A 18 -0.60 19.53 21.89
N ASP A 19 0.50 19.74 22.62
CA ASP A 19 1.55 18.71 22.76
C ASP A 19 1.02 17.40 23.38
N GLU A 20 0.03 17.49 24.29
CA GLU A 20 -0.61 16.32 24.92
C GLU A 20 -1.47 15.52 23.92
N GLU A 21 -2.18 16.20 23.03
CA GLU A 21 -3.01 15.57 21.99
C GLU A 21 -2.17 15.06 20.82
N PHE A 22 -1.06 15.73 20.51
CA PHE A 22 -0.14 15.36 19.43
C PHE A 22 0.71 14.14 19.78
N GLN A 23 1.10 13.97 21.04
CA GLN A 23 2.03 12.91 21.43
C GLN A 23 1.52 11.49 21.08
N PRO A 24 0.28 11.08 21.37
CA PRO A 24 -0.21 9.75 21.03
C PRO A 24 -0.21 9.44 19.53
N ILE A 25 -0.49 10.44 18.68
CA ILE A 25 -0.48 10.24 17.22
C ILE A 25 0.94 10.21 16.63
N PHE A 26 1.93 10.69 17.38
CA PHE A 26 3.34 10.62 17.01
C PHE A 26 4.02 9.32 17.44
N GLU A 27 3.52 8.65 18.49
CA GLU A 27 4.08 7.41 19.02
C GLU A 27 4.24 6.29 17.97
N PRO A 28 3.30 6.06 17.03
CA PRO A 28 3.49 5.10 15.94
C PRO A 28 4.74 5.37 15.09
N PHE A 29 5.14 6.63 14.88
CA PHE A 29 6.37 6.97 14.16
C PHE A 29 7.64 6.70 14.98
N LEU A 30 7.55 6.76 16.31
CA LEU A 30 8.65 6.34 17.18
C LEU A 30 8.80 4.81 17.13
N ALA A 31 7.70 4.07 17.23
CA ALA A 31 7.67 2.62 17.10
C ALA A 31 8.16 2.15 15.72
N LEU A 32 7.74 2.82 14.64
CA LEU A 32 8.24 2.60 13.29
C LEU A 32 9.77 2.69 13.25
N ASN A 33 10.37 3.68 13.91
CA ASN A 33 11.82 3.84 13.93
C ASN A 33 12.55 2.72 14.67
N GLU A 34 11.94 2.10 15.67
CA GLU A 34 12.49 0.89 16.30
C GLU A 34 12.52 -0.28 15.31
N VAL A 35 11.41 -0.50 14.59
CA VAL A 35 11.31 -1.55 13.55
C VAL A 35 12.35 -1.34 12.45
N LEU A 36 12.55 -0.09 12.01
CA LEU A 36 13.58 0.23 11.03
C LEU A 36 14.99 -0.05 11.55
N ALA A 37 15.27 0.31 12.80
CA ALA A 37 16.57 0.03 13.41
C ALA A 37 16.85 -1.48 13.53
N GLU A 38 15.86 -2.28 13.93
CA GLU A 38 15.93 -3.74 14.00
C GLU A 38 16.18 -4.38 12.63
N ALA A 39 15.60 -3.81 11.57
CA ALA A 39 15.81 -4.21 10.19
C ALA A 39 17.13 -3.68 9.57
N GLY A 40 17.95 -2.96 10.34
CA GLY A 40 19.20 -2.36 9.85
C GLY A 40 19.00 -1.21 8.85
N GLN A 41 17.83 -0.59 8.86
CA GLN A 41 17.46 0.55 8.02
C GLN A 41 17.72 1.87 8.75
N PRO A 42 17.97 2.98 8.02
CA PRO A 42 18.04 4.29 8.63
C PRO A 42 16.67 4.67 9.23
N PRO A 43 16.64 5.51 10.27
CA PRO A 43 15.39 6.03 10.79
C PRO A 43 14.62 6.82 9.72
N HIS A 44 13.31 6.89 9.87
CA HIS A 44 12.43 7.80 9.16
C HIS A 44 12.05 8.97 10.07
N TYR A 45 12.34 10.18 9.62
CA TYR A 45 11.97 11.41 10.32
C TYR A 45 10.76 12.00 9.62
N GLU A 46 9.57 11.75 10.16
CA GLU A 46 8.34 12.28 9.60
C GLU A 46 8.37 13.82 9.63
N PRO A 47 8.14 14.50 8.50
CA PRO A 47 8.09 15.95 8.46
C PRO A 47 6.95 16.48 9.34
N LEU A 48 7.25 17.47 10.18
CA LEU A 48 6.25 18.18 10.99
C LEU A 48 5.79 19.49 10.34
N GLU A 49 6.41 19.86 9.24
CA GLU A 49 6.09 21.04 8.44
C GLU A 49 6.16 20.64 6.96
N ILE A 50 5.05 20.77 6.25
CA ILE A 50 4.92 20.51 4.80
C ILE A 50 4.06 21.60 4.18
N ALA A 51 4.19 21.81 2.87
CA ALA A 51 3.31 22.72 2.16
C ALA A 51 1.91 22.11 2.04
N ASP A 52 0.85 22.94 2.16
CA ASP A 52 -0.54 22.49 2.06
C ASP A 52 -0.84 21.70 0.77
N GLY A 53 -0.17 22.06 -0.34
CA GLY A 53 -0.31 21.36 -1.63
C GLY A 53 0.36 19.99 -1.72
N ASP A 54 1.15 19.60 -0.72
CA ASP A 54 1.83 18.31 -0.65
C ASP A 54 1.19 17.35 0.37
N VAL A 55 0.15 17.79 1.07
CA VAL A 55 -0.76 16.92 1.83
C VAL A 55 -1.59 16.09 0.88
N PHE A 56 -1.87 14.85 1.25
CA PHE A 56 -2.87 14.03 0.58
C PHE A 56 -3.74 13.29 1.60
N GLU A 57 -5.03 13.24 1.33
CA GLU A 57 -6.00 12.46 2.10
C GLU A 57 -7.05 11.93 1.13
N ALA A 58 -7.33 10.64 1.20
CA ALA A 58 -8.44 10.05 0.49
C ALA A 58 -8.94 8.78 1.21
N GLN A 59 -10.25 8.61 1.20
CA GLN A 59 -10.88 7.39 1.67
C GLN A 59 -10.67 6.27 0.65
N MET A 60 -10.29 5.09 1.11
CA MET A 60 -10.34 3.85 0.32
C MET A 60 -11.77 3.35 0.17
N TRP A 61 -12.01 2.46 -0.79
CA TRP A 61 -13.33 1.90 -1.05
C TRP A 61 -13.70 0.79 -0.06
N GLY A 62 -13.77 1.15 1.23
CA GLY A 62 -13.81 0.19 2.35
C GLY A 62 -12.58 -0.73 2.37
N TYR A 63 -12.63 -1.77 3.21
CA TYR A 63 -11.56 -2.78 3.26
C TYR A 63 -11.47 -3.58 1.96
N ASN A 64 -12.62 -3.89 1.36
CA ASN A 64 -12.72 -4.71 0.15
C ASN A 64 -12.12 -4.05 -1.10
N GLY A 65 -12.01 -2.71 -1.15
CA GLY A 65 -11.34 -2.01 -2.25
C GLY A 65 -9.89 -2.46 -2.46
N LEU A 66 -9.15 -2.69 -1.39
CA LEU A 66 -7.77 -3.18 -1.48
C LEU A 66 -7.71 -4.64 -1.95
N HIS A 67 -8.66 -5.48 -1.52
CA HIS A 67 -8.79 -6.85 -2.02
C HIS A 67 -9.10 -6.89 -3.52
N MET A 68 -9.90 -5.96 -4.04
CA MET A 68 -10.18 -5.85 -5.49
C MET A 68 -8.89 -5.56 -6.27
N VAL A 69 -8.04 -4.65 -5.79
CA VAL A 69 -6.74 -4.35 -6.43
C VAL A 69 -5.79 -5.55 -6.36
N ARG A 70 -5.68 -6.19 -5.18
CA ARG A 70 -4.82 -7.38 -4.99
C ARG A 70 -5.27 -8.58 -5.82
N ARG A 71 -6.56 -8.71 -6.09
CA ARG A 71 -7.12 -9.70 -7.01
C ARG A 71 -6.57 -9.51 -8.43
N LEU A 72 -6.44 -8.28 -8.93
CA LEU A 72 -5.80 -8.02 -10.23
C LEU A 72 -4.36 -8.52 -10.24
N ALA A 73 -3.58 -8.20 -9.20
CA ALA A 73 -2.20 -8.67 -9.05
C ALA A 73 -2.12 -10.20 -9.06
N ALA A 74 -2.97 -10.87 -8.28
CA ALA A 74 -2.99 -12.33 -8.18
C ALA A 74 -3.28 -13.02 -9.52
N HIS A 75 -4.32 -12.58 -10.23
CA HIS A 75 -4.65 -13.11 -11.55
C HIS A 75 -3.57 -12.82 -12.58
N TRP A 76 -3.02 -11.61 -12.58
CA TRP A 76 -1.95 -11.26 -13.51
C TRP A 76 -0.69 -12.11 -13.29
N VAL A 77 -0.27 -12.31 -12.03
CA VAL A 77 0.92 -13.10 -11.71
C VAL A 77 0.72 -14.59 -12.01
N ILE A 78 -0.43 -15.16 -11.67
CA ILE A 78 -0.65 -16.60 -11.74
C ILE A 78 -1.14 -17.05 -13.11
N GLU A 79 -2.06 -16.31 -13.72
CA GLU A 79 -2.70 -16.67 -14.98
C GLU A 79 -2.20 -15.87 -16.18
N GLY A 80 -1.52 -14.74 -15.96
CA GLY A 80 -1.09 -13.85 -17.05
C GLY A 80 -2.26 -13.12 -17.73
N ALA A 81 -3.39 -12.99 -17.03
CA ALA A 81 -4.60 -12.36 -17.53
C ALA A 81 -5.30 -11.57 -16.42
N LEU A 82 -6.11 -10.58 -16.80
CA LEU A 82 -7.00 -9.92 -15.85
C LEU A 82 -8.19 -10.83 -15.52
N PRO A 83 -8.67 -10.79 -14.27
CA PRO A 83 -9.88 -11.50 -13.92
C PRO A 83 -11.11 -10.85 -14.54
N PRO A 84 -12.24 -11.56 -14.73
CA PRO A 84 -13.49 -10.89 -15.08
C PRO A 84 -13.86 -9.85 -14.00
N PRO A 85 -14.46 -8.69 -14.38
CA PRO A 85 -15.02 -7.75 -13.43
C PRO A 85 -16.06 -8.43 -12.53
N VAL A 86 -16.07 -8.06 -11.24
CA VAL A 86 -17.04 -8.57 -10.26
C VAL A 86 -17.60 -7.41 -9.44
N PRO A 87 -18.87 -7.47 -9.01
CA PRO A 87 -19.39 -6.49 -8.07
C PRO A 87 -18.57 -6.47 -6.77
N HIS A 88 -18.36 -5.28 -6.22
CA HIS A 88 -17.63 -5.09 -4.96
C HIS A 88 -18.22 -5.90 -3.77
N ALA A 89 -19.54 -6.11 -3.76
CA ALA A 89 -20.23 -6.89 -2.73
C ALA A 89 -19.98 -8.41 -2.83
N ASP A 90 -19.52 -8.89 -3.99
CA ASP A 90 -19.37 -10.31 -4.29
C ASP A 90 -17.90 -10.77 -4.23
N ILE A 91 -17.02 -9.98 -3.61
CA ILE A 91 -15.60 -10.32 -3.42
C ILE A 91 -15.41 -11.37 -2.31
N ASP A 92 -16.10 -12.50 -2.43
CA ASP A 92 -15.90 -13.64 -1.55
C ASP A 92 -15.07 -14.72 -2.25
N GLN A 93 -13.99 -15.16 -1.58
CA GLN A 93 -13.05 -16.21 -1.99
C GLN A 93 -12.17 -15.85 -3.20
N LEU A 94 -10.91 -15.52 -2.92
CA LEU A 94 -9.90 -15.19 -3.92
C LEU A 94 -8.81 -16.26 -3.95
N PRO A 95 -9.07 -17.48 -4.49
CA PRO A 95 -8.15 -18.59 -4.40
C PRO A 95 -6.79 -18.33 -5.06
N LEU A 96 -6.74 -17.43 -6.05
CA LEU A 96 -5.48 -16.99 -6.63
C LEU A 96 -4.74 -16.00 -5.72
N LEU A 97 -5.46 -15.16 -4.99
CA LEU A 97 -4.83 -14.28 -4.01
C LEU A 97 -4.19 -15.09 -2.87
N ASP A 98 -4.90 -16.11 -2.36
CA ASP A 98 -4.35 -17.05 -1.37
C ASP A 98 -3.09 -17.77 -1.91
N GLN A 99 -3.11 -18.17 -3.18
CA GLN A 99 -1.94 -18.78 -3.82
C GLN A 99 -0.76 -17.78 -3.92
N LEU A 100 -1.03 -16.52 -4.23
CA LEU A 100 0.02 -15.50 -4.31
C LEU A 100 0.59 -15.18 -2.91
N TYR A 101 -0.25 -15.10 -1.88
CA TYR A 101 0.21 -15.02 -0.49
C TYR A 101 1.10 -16.21 -0.11
N ALA A 102 0.70 -17.43 -0.45
CA ALA A 102 1.50 -18.62 -0.19
C ALA A 102 2.87 -18.59 -0.91
N GLN A 103 2.98 -17.94 -2.08
CA GLN A 103 4.26 -17.75 -2.76
C GLN A 103 5.18 -16.78 -1.99
N HIS A 104 4.62 -15.72 -1.40
CA HIS A 104 5.35 -14.80 -0.52
C HIS A 104 5.78 -15.50 0.78
N ASP A 105 4.89 -16.22 1.46
CA ASP A 105 5.23 -16.98 2.66
C ASP A 105 6.35 -18.00 2.40
N ALA A 106 6.27 -18.72 1.27
CA ALA A 106 7.30 -19.66 0.87
C ALA A 106 8.65 -18.97 0.55
N TYR A 107 8.61 -17.73 0.04
CA TYR A 107 9.81 -16.93 -0.18
C TYR A 107 10.47 -16.56 1.16
N PHE A 108 9.73 -15.99 2.11
CA PHE A 108 10.26 -15.57 3.41
C PHE A 108 10.76 -16.76 4.25
N ALA A 109 9.98 -17.85 4.30
CA ALA A 109 10.40 -19.07 5.00
C ALA A 109 11.69 -19.67 4.41
N ALA A 110 12.01 -19.41 3.14
CA ALA A 110 13.24 -19.84 2.50
C ALA A 110 14.41 -18.87 2.71
N THR A 111 14.15 -17.55 2.84
CA THR A 111 15.20 -16.55 3.11
C THR A 111 15.70 -16.62 4.54
N GLU A 112 14.82 -16.83 5.52
CA GLU A 112 15.21 -16.99 6.94
C GLU A 112 16.16 -18.17 7.17
N LYS A 113 16.01 -19.25 6.41
CA LYS A 113 16.81 -20.48 6.55
C LYS A 113 18.19 -20.40 5.89
N ARG A 114 18.57 -19.25 5.30
CA ARG A 114 19.86 -19.09 4.60
C ARG A 114 21.03 -18.95 5.57
N GLY A 115 21.72 -20.05 5.82
CA GLY A 115 23.02 -20.07 6.51
C GLY A 115 24.21 -19.62 5.65
N LEU A 116 25.42 -19.59 6.23
CA LEU A 116 26.68 -19.14 5.60
C LEU A 116 27.02 -19.80 4.24
N LEU A 117 26.54 -21.02 3.99
CA LEU A 117 26.76 -21.77 2.73
C LEU A 117 25.83 -21.33 1.58
N SER A 118 24.80 -20.54 1.85
CA SER A 118 23.83 -20.06 0.85
C SER A 118 24.41 -19.00 -0.10
N ARG A 119 25.58 -18.44 0.19
CA ARG A 119 26.27 -17.41 -0.62
C ARG A 119 26.59 -17.83 -2.06
N PHE A 120 26.55 -19.13 -2.36
CA PHE A 120 26.80 -19.67 -3.70
C PHE A 120 25.52 -20.00 -4.48
N VAL A 121 24.35 -19.84 -3.86
CA VAL A 121 23.04 -20.08 -4.50
C VAL A 121 22.48 -18.75 -4.97
N LYS A 122 22.02 -18.69 -6.23
CA LYS A 122 21.39 -17.49 -6.78
C LYS A 122 20.21 -17.08 -5.87
N PRO A 123 20.10 -15.79 -5.50
CA PRO A 123 18.94 -15.32 -4.77
C PRO A 123 17.66 -15.68 -5.52
N ARG A 124 16.63 -16.11 -4.79
CA ARG A 124 15.30 -16.27 -5.38
C ARG A 124 14.78 -14.85 -5.60
N ALA A 125 14.08 -14.59 -6.69
CA ALA A 125 13.43 -13.29 -6.86
C ALA A 125 12.30 -13.18 -5.82
N VAL A 126 12.16 -12.00 -5.22
CA VAL A 126 10.98 -11.65 -4.42
C VAL A 126 9.75 -11.81 -5.33
N PRO A 127 8.68 -12.48 -4.89
CA PRO A 127 7.47 -12.55 -5.69
C PRO A 127 6.95 -11.12 -5.99
N PRO A 128 6.34 -10.88 -7.16
CA PRO A 128 5.86 -9.54 -7.52
C PRO A 128 4.79 -9.01 -6.55
N PHE A 129 4.59 -7.69 -6.57
CA PHE A 129 3.54 -7.00 -5.80
C PHE A 129 3.68 -7.14 -4.27
N ALA A 130 4.90 -7.29 -3.76
CA ALA A 130 5.15 -7.52 -2.34
C ALA A 130 4.65 -6.36 -1.47
N HIS A 131 4.89 -5.12 -1.90
CA HIS A 131 4.50 -3.95 -1.11
C HIS A 131 2.98 -3.77 -1.09
N LEU A 132 2.29 -4.03 -2.20
CA LEU A 132 0.83 -4.02 -2.28
C LEU A 132 0.18 -5.15 -1.46
N LEU A 133 0.72 -6.38 -1.54
CA LEU A 133 0.09 -7.55 -0.92
C LEU A 133 0.32 -7.65 0.58
N LEU A 134 1.54 -7.40 1.03
CA LEU A 134 1.98 -7.73 2.39
C LEU A 134 1.74 -6.61 3.38
N HIS A 135 1.29 -5.43 2.94
CA HIS A 135 0.86 -4.39 3.86
C HIS A 135 -0.48 -4.77 4.52
N SER A 136 -0.71 -4.30 5.74
CA SER A 136 -1.99 -4.47 6.43
C SER A 136 -3.14 -3.78 5.68
N ASP A 137 -4.36 -4.30 5.88
CA ASP A 137 -5.58 -3.79 5.27
C ASP A 137 -6.10 -2.52 5.94
N CYS A 138 -5.63 -2.19 7.14
CA CYS A 138 -6.25 -1.14 7.96
C CYS A 138 -5.29 -0.23 8.72
N GLU A 139 -4.00 -0.53 8.75
CA GLU A 139 -3.00 0.24 9.47
C GLU A 139 -1.63 0.05 8.82
N GLY A 140 -0.68 0.94 9.14
CA GLY A 140 0.72 0.79 8.74
C GLY A 140 1.22 1.86 7.79
N PHE A 141 2.48 1.70 7.39
CA PHE A 141 3.25 2.75 6.71
C PHE A 141 3.88 2.28 5.41
N TYR A 142 3.89 3.16 4.41
CA TYR A 142 4.85 3.12 3.31
C TYR A 142 5.82 4.30 3.40
N LEU A 143 7.11 4.00 3.38
CA LEU A 143 8.15 5.01 3.52
C LEU A 143 8.40 5.77 2.19
N PRO A 144 8.79 7.05 2.25
CA PRO A 144 9.12 7.89 1.08
C PRO A 144 10.48 7.56 0.46
N ARG A 145 10.90 6.29 0.50
CA ARG A 145 12.18 5.82 -0.02
C ARG A 145 12.09 4.38 -0.50
N ARG A 146 12.98 4.01 -1.41
CA ARG A 146 13.03 2.65 -1.95
C ARG A 146 13.54 1.67 -0.90
N THR A 147 12.77 0.61 -0.66
CA THR A 147 13.23 -0.62 0.02
C THR A 147 12.84 -1.79 -0.88
N GLU A 148 13.78 -2.67 -1.21
CA GLU A 148 13.50 -3.78 -2.17
C GLU A 148 12.62 -4.87 -1.57
N GLU A 149 12.55 -4.94 -0.24
CA GLU A 149 11.72 -5.89 0.51
C GLU A 149 10.85 -5.11 1.50
N VAL A 150 9.70 -5.71 1.84
CA VAL A 150 8.84 -5.28 2.94
C VAL A 150 9.54 -5.60 4.26
N ILE A 151 9.48 -4.64 5.19
CA ILE A 151 10.08 -4.79 6.51
C ILE A 151 8.99 -5.27 7.47
N PHE A 152 9.28 -6.30 8.27
CA PHE A 152 8.33 -6.88 9.21
C PHE A 152 8.67 -6.46 10.64
N ASP A 153 7.66 -6.02 11.39
CA ASP A 153 7.74 -5.92 12.84
C ASP A 153 7.56 -7.32 13.43
N LEU A 154 8.64 -7.86 13.98
CA LEU A 154 8.68 -9.20 14.56
C LEU A 154 8.57 -9.17 16.10
N SER A 155 8.19 -8.02 16.68
CA SER A 155 8.05 -7.90 18.13
C SER A 155 6.87 -8.72 18.67
N GLU A 156 7.03 -9.24 19.88
CA GLU A 156 5.95 -9.86 20.64
C GLU A 156 5.87 -9.22 22.04
N PRO A 157 4.79 -8.48 22.37
CA PRO A 157 3.63 -8.16 21.52
C PRO A 157 3.98 -7.24 20.34
N GLN A 158 3.10 -7.21 19.33
CA GLN A 158 3.19 -6.27 18.20
C GLN A 158 3.12 -4.82 18.68
N ARG A 159 3.92 -3.94 18.06
CA ARG A 159 3.88 -2.51 18.37
C ARG A 159 2.60 -1.88 17.82
N GLU A 160 1.93 -1.11 18.65
CA GLU A 160 0.70 -0.43 18.28
C GLU A 160 0.93 0.58 17.15
N GLY A 161 0.05 0.58 16.15
CA GLY A 161 0.04 1.57 15.06
C GLY A 161 1.07 1.36 13.95
N VAL A 162 1.98 0.37 14.04
CA VAL A 162 2.94 0.08 12.95
C VAL A 162 2.35 -0.78 11.84
N GLY A 163 1.32 -1.57 12.14
CA GLY A 163 0.63 -2.40 11.16
C GLY A 163 1.37 -3.65 10.71
N CYS A 164 2.29 -4.17 11.54
CA CYS A 164 3.12 -5.37 11.33
C CYS A 164 4.09 -5.33 10.14
N MET A 165 3.79 -4.58 9.08
CA MET A 165 4.59 -4.53 7.85
C MET A 165 4.77 -3.09 7.39
N VAL A 166 6.00 -2.73 7.05
CA VAL A 166 6.39 -1.41 6.56
C VAL A 166 6.81 -1.53 5.10
N GLY A 167 6.08 -0.84 4.22
CA GLY A 167 6.30 -0.82 2.79
C GLY A 167 7.17 0.34 2.30
N SER A 168 7.36 0.39 0.99
CA SER A 168 8.05 1.46 0.27
C SER A 168 7.05 2.13 -0.66
N ALA A 169 6.83 3.43 -0.52
CA ALA A 169 5.89 4.18 -1.35
C ALA A 169 6.32 4.20 -2.84
N PRO A 170 7.62 4.37 -3.18
CA PRO A 170 8.07 4.20 -4.56
C PRO A 170 7.79 2.82 -5.14
N MET A 171 8.03 1.75 -4.38
CA MET A 171 7.75 0.38 -4.87
C MET A 171 6.25 0.12 -5.02
N LEU A 172 5.44 0.59 -4.06
CA LEU A 172 3.98 0.55 -4.17
C LEU A 172 3.49 1.28 -5.42
N TRP A 173 4.05 2.46 -5.72
CA TRP A 173 3.69 3.20 -6.92
C TRP A 173 4.03 2.40 -8.19
N GLU A 174 5.21 1.78 -8.28
CA GLU A 174 5.59 0.95 -9.44
C GLU A 174 4.63 -0.24 -9.61
N GLU A 175 4.28 -0.90 -8.51
CA GLU A 175 3.34 -2.02 -8.46
C GLU A 175 1.92 -1.60 -8.88
N CYS A 176 1.39 -0.52 -8.32
CA CYS A 176 0.09 0.03 -8.68
C CYS A 176 0.07 0.55 -10.13
N HIS A 177 1.14 1.20 -10.59
CA HIS A 177 1.24 1.72 -11.95
C HIS A 177 1.21 0.59 -12.99
N LEU A 178 1.85 -0.55 -12.69
CA LEU A 178 1.73 -1.74 -13.53
C LEU A 178 0.27 -2.20 -13.63
N LEU A 179 -0.46 -2.34 -12.53
CA LEU A 179 -1.86 -2.73 -12.56
C LEU A 179 -2.76 -1.71 -13.27
N ALA A 180 -2.51 -0.42 -13.04
CA ALA A 180 -3.20 0.68 -13.71
C ALA A 180 -3.03 0.59 -15.24
N SER A 181 -1.83 0.23 -15.72
CA SER A 181 -1.58 0.03 -17.15
C SER A 181 -2.34 -1.17 -17.73
N LEU A 182 -2.57 -2.23 -16.95
CA LEU A 182 -3.32 -3.41 -17.42
C LEU A 182 -4.80 -3.12 -17.67
N ILE A 183 -5.38 -2.18 -16.91
CA ILE A 183 -6.77 -1.74 -17.07
C ILE A 183 -6.90 -0.47 -17.91
N ASP A 184 -5.83 -0.03 -18.58
CA ASP A 184 -5.79 1.20 -19.38
C ASP A 184 -6.27 2.45 -18.59
N LEU A 185 -5.89 2.55 -17.30
CA LEU A 185 -6.25 3.70 -16.46
C LEU A 185 -5.57 4.98 -17.01
N PRO A 186 -6.33 6.06 -17.30
CA PRO A 186 -5.75 7.29 -17.81
C PRO A 186 -4.78 7.94 -16.82
N GLU A 187 -3.66 8.44 -17.33
CA GLU A 187 -2.72 9.23 -16.54
C GLU A 187 -3.36 10.56 -16.10
N GLY A 188 -2.94 11.05 -14.92
CA GLY A 188 -3.34 12.35 -14.41
C GLY A 188 -4.71 12.39 -13.72
N LEU A 189 -5.45 11.28 -13.67
CA LEU A 189 -6.64 11.21 -12.82
C LEU A 189 -6.29 11.37 -11.35
N THR A 190 -7.18 12.05 -10.64
CA THR A 190 -7.10 12.37 -9.22
C THR A 190 -8.37 11.91 -8.52
N THR A 191 -8.32 11.77 -7.20
CA THR A 191 -9.50 11.40 -6.39
C THR A 191 -10.63 12.43 -6.44
N GLN A 192 -10.41 13.61 -7.05
CA GLN A 192 -11.42 14.65 -7.25
C GLN A 192 -12.18 14.51 -8.57
N ASP A 193 -11.74 13.62 -9.47
CA ASP A 193 -12.41 13.41 -10.75
C ASP A 193 -13.70 12.61 -10.55
N GLU A 194 -14.86 13.25 -10.77
CA GLU A 194 -16.20 12.67 -10.55
C GLU A 194 -16.41 11.33 -11.26
N GLN A 195 -15.77 11.14 -12.41
CA GLN A 195 -15.88 9.89 -13.17
C GLN A 195 -15.32 8.67 -12.41
N LEU A 196 -14.28 8.83 -11.57
CA LEU A 196 -13.76 7.72 -10.77
C LEU A 196 -14.80 7.25 -9.77
N TRP A 197 -15.47 8.19 -9.09
CA TRP A 197 -16.57 7.89 -8.17
C TRP A 197 -17.74 7.23 -8.90
N GLN A 198 -18.14 7.81 -10.04
CA GLN A 198 -19.23 7.26 -10.86
C GLN A 198 -19.01 5.80 -11.23
N PHE A 199 -17.80 5.45 -11.72
CA PHE A 199 -17.52 4.09 -12.15
C PHE A 199 -17.16 3.16 -10.98
N ALA A 200 -16.67 3.66 -9.86
CA ALA A 200 -16.53 2.86 -8.63
C ALA A 200 -17.90 2.43 -8.07
N ASP A 201 -18.88 3.34 -8.06
CA ASP A 201 -20.26 3.04 -7.63
C ASP A 201 -20.99 2.12 -8.60
N ASN A 202 -20.86 2.38 -9.90
CA ASN A 202 -21.55 1.65 -10.95
C ASN A 202 -20.60 1.34 -12.12
N PRO A 203 -19.78 0.27 -12.00
CA PRO A 203 -18.86 -0.12 -13.05
C PRO A 203 -19.55 -0.33 -14.39
N ALA A 204 -18.89 0.09 -15.47
CA ALA A 204 -19.40 -0.10 -16.82
C ALA A 204 -19.43 -1.58 -17.20
N LEU A 205 -20.44 -1.99 -17.99
CA LEU A 205 -20.51 -3.35 -18.52
C LEU A 205 -19.69 -3.52 -19.81
N GLU A 206 -19.46 -2.41 -20.53
CA GLU A 206 -18.73 -2.37 -21.80
C GLU A 206 -17.95 -1.04 -21.88
N GLY A 207 -16.93 -0.98 -22.75
CA GLY A 207 -16.12 0.23 -22.96
C GLY A 207 -14.70 0.09 -22.40
N PRO A 208 -14.03 1.22 -22.07
CA PRO A 208 -12.68 1.21 -21.51
C PRO A 208 -12.57 0.35 -20.24
N LEU A 209 -11.49 -0.42 -20.11
CA LEU A 209 -11.33 -1.37 -19.00
C LEU A 209 -11.38 -0.68 -17.64
N TRP A 210 -10.72 0.47 -17.45
CA TRP A 210 -10.73 1.19 -16.17
C TRP A 210 -12.13 1.58 -15.69
N GLN A 211 -13.11 1.73 -16.60
CA GLN A 211 -14.51 1.98 -16.25
C GLN A 211 -15.23 0.70 -15.80
N GLN A 212 -14.81 -0.46 -16.32
CA GLN A 212 -15.32 -1.77 -15.92
C GLN A 212 -14.72 -2.24 -14.58
N TYR A 213 -13.48 -1.84 -14.28
CA TYR A 213 -12.79 -2.07 -13.01
C TYR A 213 -12.82 -0.80 -12.14
N GLY A 214 -14.00 -0.19 -11.98
CA GLY A 214 -14.10 1.15 -11.41
C GLY A 214 -13.60 1.27 -9.96
N VAL A 215 -13.83 0.25 -9.12
CA VAL A 215 -13.33 0.23 -7.73
C VAL A 215 -11.81 0.11 -7.72
N GLU A 216 -11.25 -0.77 -8.54
CA GLU A 216 -9.80 -0.93 -8.68
C GLU A 216 -9.16 0.34 -9.24
N ALA A 217 -9.76 0.97 -10.24
CA ALA A 217 -9.31 2.23 -10.83
C ALA A 217 -9.25 3.35 -9.79
N TYR A 218 -10.30 3.49 -8.96
CA TYR A 218 -10.33 4.45 -7.86
C TYR A 218 -9.22 4.14 -6.84
N CYS A 219 -9.13 2.90 -6.34
CA CYS A 219 -8.16 2.51 -5.32
C CYS A 219 -6.71 2.64 -5.81
N LEU A 220 -6.43 2.24 -7.06
CA LEU A 220 -5.12 2.45 -7.70
C LEU A 220 -4.77 3.93 -7.79
N THR A 221 -5.75 4.77 -8.13
CA THR A 221 -5.55 6.24 -8.14
C THR A 221 -5.20 6.74 -6.75
N VAL A 222 -5.94 6.34 -5.70
CA VAL A 222 -5.64 6.72 -4.30
C VAL A 222 -4.20 6.37 -3.92
N LEU A 223 -3.81 5.10 -4.11
CA LEU A 223 -2.47 4.62 -3.71
C LEU A 223 -1.35 5.31 -4.50
N MET A 224 -1.53 5.51 -5.81
CA MET A 224 -0.56 6.20 -6.64
C MET A 224 -0.42 7.68 -6.26
N ARG A 225 -1.53 8.40 -6.03
CA ARG A 225 -1.47 9.82 -5.63
C ARG A 225 -0.88 9.99 -4.23
N ALA A 226 -1.17 9.07 -3.31
CA ALA A 226 -0.53 9.05 -2.00
C ALA A 226 0.98 8.84 -2.12
N ALA A 227 1.44 7.86 -2.90
CA ALA A 227 2.86 7.62 -3.10
C ALA A 227 3.59 8.81 -3.77
N GLU A 228 2.93 9.51 -4.69
CA GLU A 228 3.45 10.73 -5.29
C GLU A 228 3.52 11.90 -4.29
N ALA A 229 2.50 12.06 -3.43
CA ALA A 229 2.52 13.06 -2.36
C ALA A 229 3.63 12.76 -1.35
N SER A 230 3.83 11.48 -1.01
CA SER A 230 4.92 11.01 -0.16
C SER A 230 6.29 11.33 -0.75
N ALA A 231 6.45 11.15 -2.08
CA ALA A 231 7.68 11.50 -2.78
C ALA A 231 7.98 13.01 -2.79
N ARG A 232 6.95 13.87 -2.85
CA ARG A 232 7.13 15.35 -2.83
C ARG A 232 7.44 15.89 -1.45
N SER A 233 6.70 15.41 -0.44
CA SER A 233 6.77 15.92 0.95
C SER A 233 7.88 15.28 1.78
N GLY A 234 8.27 14.05 1.46
CA GLY A 234 9.08 13.21 2.34
C GLY A 234 8.30 12.66 3.54
N ALA A 235 6.98 12.79 3.56
CA ALA A 235 6.10 12.16 4.55
C ALA A 235 5.80 10.71 4.18
N ALA A 236 5.57 9.86 5.18
CA ALA A 236 5.10 8.50 4.93
C ALA A 236 3.66 8.51 4.39
N VAL A 237 3.31 7.47 3.63
CA VAL A 237 1.90 7.11 3.43
C VAL A 237 1.46 6.31 4.65
N ALA A 238 0.40 6.75 5.32
CA ALA A 238 -0.17 6.05 6.47
C ALA A 238 -1.62 5.62 6.20
N PHE A 239 -1.97 4.44 6.70
CA PHE A 239 -3.34 3.93 6.71
C PHE A 239 -3.90 4.19 8.11
N VAL A 240 -5.01 4.92 8.19
CA VAL A 240 -5.64 5.37 9.46
C VAL A 240 -7.15 5.11 9.48
#